data_AF-A0A416HGQ3-F1
#
_entry.id   AF-A0A416HGQ3-F1
#
_cell.length_a   1.000
_cell.length_b   1.000
_cell.length_c   1.000
_cell.angle_alpha   90.00
_cell.angle_beta   90.00
_cell.angle_gamma   90.00
#
_symmetry.space_group_name_H-M   'P 1'
#
loop_
_entity.id
_entity.type
_entity.pdbx_description
1 polymer ?
#
loop_
_entity_poly.entity_id
_entity_poly.type
_entity_poly.pdbx_seq_one_letter_code
_entity_poly.pdbx_strand_id
1 'polypeptide(L)'
;MGRYKNITYILEKQWVSASPIMFNKGALLKDTLTGKNVLQLQFVNLDIKTVRAMVIRIDCLDWAENCVETIVHTFQDLAIKQGEAYGDREPIVLNDENTRKFIFTVTNVYYTDETENSGTYKLAGIKVPQDISSLGQYAEQFKKEFMSSGFHPDRIVRPYINSEYWYCACGTMNPGENEKCIKCNIEKSKLLEISSERYLDSKMQEQEAQKKAGRKRKKRISVLSALLIIFIVISIFIVKVVIPNFQYMEAVKQMESGQYDPAIEGFTALGDFKDSAEQVVETTYRKALSIKEEADSTEAYEEALALLDSIKDKKACEDIIIKTKYDMAGFMLKNAETVQDYSHVQDLYNSLADSMDCEDKLLECKYQMACLYSRTTETIETAKKLFIELGEYRDSEKCLAELLEAHIELTDEYKQAKEYSDTGYSDRALEILAGMDQNNKYVKELTVKCYEKIYTAGIDFLFNKNYTKASELFRSIKDYKDSAAYIDKIEMIKKQQAAEENVPVQESVSLGELTSWLAGNWSGDGIYWSGVTFTKVSDDSMMVDGTFTRESGRVGSASKISNSSVQLVFNVDAFGFKDIMVVTKTGENSATVKWWSVTGTGAEGKADVIHINR
;
A
#
# COMPACT_ATOMS: atom_id res chain seq x y z
N MET A 1 85.80 -37.81 -35.68
CA MET A 1 85.95 -37.66 -37.14
C MET A 1 85.18 -38.78 -37.81
N GLY A 2 84.40 -38.51 -38.87
CA GLY A 2 83.64 -39.53 -39.59
C GLY A 2 84.55 -40.47 -40.39
N ARG A 3 84.15 -41.73 -40.55
CA ARG A 3 84.92 -42.81 -41.23
C ARG A 3 85.35 -42.47 -42.65
N TYR A 4 84.59 -41.65 -43.36
CA TYR A 4 84.88 -41.27 -44.75
C TYR A 4 85.18 -39.78 -44.84
N LYS A 5 86.32 -39.43 -45.44
CA LYS A 5 86.73 -38.05 -45.74
C LYS A 5 86.58 -37.77 -47.24
N ASN A 6 85.88 -36.71 -47.61
CA ASN A 6 85.69 -36.35 -49.01
C ASN A 6 87.02 -35.92 -49.67
N ILE A 7 87.32 -36.48 -50.85
CA ILE A 7 88.43 -36.06 -51.71
C ILE A 7 87.89 -35.14 -52.81
N THR A 8 86.87 -35.59 -53.54
CA THR A 8 86.22 -34.77 -54.57
C THR A 8 84.77 -35.18 -54.76
N TYR A 9 83.93 -34.22 -55.17
CA TYR A 9 82.56 -34.46 -55.59
C TYR A 9 82.47 -34.51 -57.11
N ILE A 10 81.71 -35.48 -57.61
CA ILE A 10 81.36 -35.64 -59.02
C ILE A 10 79.92 -35.16 -59.18
N LEU A 11 79.74 -33.86 -59.46
CA LEU A 11 78.41 -33.22 -59.47
C LEU A 11 77.80 -33.12 -60.87
N GLU A 12 78.62 -33.27 -61.91
CA GLU A 12 78.15 -33.22 -63.29
C GLU A 12 77.37 -34.50 -63.61
N LYS A 13 76.08 -34.34 -63.96
CA LYS A 13 75.25 -35.44 -64.44
C LYS A 13 75.78 -35.94 -65.76
N GLN A 14 75.75 -37.25 -65.98
CA GLN A 14 76.22 -37.85 -67.23
C GLN A 14 75.18 -38.82 -67.80
N TRP A 15 74.92 -38.69 -69.10
CA TRP A 15 74.01 -39.54 -69.85
C TRP A 15 74.31 -39.45 -71.34
N VAL A 16 73.93 -40.49 -72.08
CA VAL A 16 73.95 -40.52 -73.55
C VAL A 16 72.66 -41.10 -74.08
N SER A 17 72.28 -40.71 -75.30
CA SER A 17 71.04 -41.17 -75.94
C SER A 17 70.88 -42.69 -75.90
N ALA A 18 69.64 -43.14 -75.70
CA ALA A 18 69.24 -44.54 -75.53
C ALA A 18 69.78 -45.27 -74.28
N SER A 19 70.58 -44.64 -73.42
CA SER A 19 71.01 -45.28 -72.18
C SER A 19 69.83 -45.36 -71.19
N PRO A 20 69.51 -46.54 -70.64
CA PRO A 20 68.44 -46.68 -69.65
C PRO A 20 68.81 -46.04 -68.30
N ILE A 21 70.09 -45.74 -68.05
CA ILE A 21 70.61 -45.26 -66.77
C ILE A 21 71.34 -43.94 -66.96
N MET A 22 71.08 -42.99 -66.05
CA MET A 22 71.85 -41.74 -65.93
C MET A 22 72.71 -41.77 -64.68
N PHE A 23 73.96 -41.31 -64.79
CA PHE A 23 74.76 -40.95 -63.62
C PHE A 23 74.29 -39.59 -63.07
N ASN A 24 73.87 -39.56 -61.80
CA ASN A 24 73.29 -38.38 -61.18
C ASN A 24 74.30 -37.55 -60.38
N LYS A 25 75.10 -38.22 -59.53
CA LYS A 25 76.15 -37.59 -58.73
C LYS A 25 77.01 -38.67 -58.08
N GLY A 26 78.19 -38.29 -57.60
CA GLY A 26 79.04 -39.19 -56.82
C GLY A 26 80.08 -38.44 -56.01
N ALA A 27 80.87 -39.20 -55.28
CA ALA A 27 82.02 -38.69 -54.56
C ALA A 27 83.15 -39.71 -54.51
N LEU A 28 84.38 -39.23 -54.61
CA LEU A 28 85.58 -39.96 -54.24
C LEU A 28 85.88 -39.63 -52.78
N LEU A 29 86.00 -40.66 -51.95
CA LEU A 29 86.20 -40.56 -50.52
C LEU A 29 87.45 -41.34 -50.12
N LYS A 30 88.11 -40.91 -49.03
CA LYS A 30 89.13 -41.69 -48.34
C LYS A 30 88.50 -42.37 -47.13
N ASP A 31 88.53 -43.70 -47.06
CA ASP A 31 88.19 -44.43 -45.83
C ASP A 31 89.34 -44.27 -44.84
N THR A 32 89.11 -43.54 -43.75
CA THR A 32 90.14 -43.23 -42.76
C THR A 32 90.53 -44.44 -41.90
N LEU A 33 89.75 -45.52 -41.92
CA LEU A 33 90.07 -46.76 -41.21
C LEU A 33 90.98 -47.68 -42.03
N THR A 34 90.67 -47.85 -43.33
CA THR A 34 91.43 -48.76 -44.20
C THR A 34 92.53 -48.05 -44.98
N GLY A 35 92.52 -46.71 -45.02
CA GLY A 35 93.44 -45.89 -45.82
C GLY A 35 93.08 -45.82 -47.31
N LYS A 36 92.22 -46.72 -47.80
CA LYS A 36 91.86 -46.84 -49.21
C LYS A 36 90.90 -45.75 -49.68
N ASN A 37 90.95 -45.45 -50.98
CA ASN A 37 89.96 -44.62 -51.63
C ASN A 37 88.73 -45.45 -52.00
N VAL A 38 87.54 -44.86 -51.88
CA VAL A 38 86.26 -45.48 -52.26
C VAL A 38 85.43 -44.51 -53.09
N LEU A 39 84.76 -45.04 -54.10
CA LEU A 39 83.76 -44.35 -54.88
C LEU A 39 82.37 -44.61 -54.33
N GLN A 40 81.59 -43.55 -54.17
CA GLN A 40 80.17 -43.62 -53.87
C GLN A 40 79.43 -42.96 -55.02
N LEU A 41 78.65 -43.72 -55.78
CA LEU A 41 78.05 -43.28 -57.03
C LEU A 41 76.53 -43.39 -56.94
N GLN A 42 75.82 -42.40 -57.45
CA GLN A 42 74.37 -42.42 -57.54
C GLN A 42 73.94 -42.41 -59.01
N PHE A 43 73.13 -43.39 -59.38
CA PHE A 43 72.51 -43.54 -60.68
C PHE A 43 71.00 -43.35 -60.59
N VAL A 44 70.34 -43.09 -61.71
CA VAL A 44 68.89 -42.97 -61.82
C VAL A 44 68.42 -43.83 -62.99
N ASN A 45 67.38 -44.64 -62.75
CA ASN A 45 66.71 -45.39 -63.80
C ASN A 45 65.83 -44.43 -64.63
N LEU A 46 66.06 -44.33 -65.93
CA LEU A 46 65.24 -43.54 -66.86
C LEU A 46 64.30 -44.40 -67.69
N ASP A 47 64.49 -45.72 -67.69
CA ASP A 47 63.64 -46.67 -68.40
C ASP A 47 62.32 -46.89 -67.63
N ILE A 48 61.24 -47.13 -68.38
CA ILE A 48 59.93 -47.46 -67.80
C ILE A 48 59.97 -48.82 -67.08
N LYS A 49 60.86 -49.72 -67.49
CA LYS A 49 61.06 -51.03 -66.86
C LYS A 49 61.80 -50.89 -65.54
N THR A 50 61.38 -51.69 -64.55
CA THR A 50 62.03 -51.73 -63.23
C THR A 50 63.35 -52.49 -63.32
N VAL A 51 64.44 -51.87 -62.86
CA VAL A 51 65.79 -52.43 -62.93
C VAL A 51 66.05 -53.34 -61.74
N ARG A 52 66.47 -54.58 -62.04
CA ARG A 52 66.85 -55.64 -61.10
C ARG A 52 68.36 -55.70 -60.85
N ALA A 53 69.16 -55.42 -61.86
CA ALA A 53 70.61 -55.32 -61.72
C ALA A 53 71.22 -54.44 -62.81
N MET A 54 72.36 -53.82 -62.53
CA MET A 54 73.13 -53.06 -63.51
C MET A 54 74.61 -53.42 -63.42
N VAL A 55 75.24 -53.68 -64.56
CA VAL A 55 76.69 -53.79 -64.70
C VAL A 55 77.24 -52.48 -65.23
N ILE A 56 78.22 -51.94 -64.50
CA ILE A 56 78.95 -50.75 -64.87
C ILE A 56 80.44 -51.03 -64.94
N ARG A 57 81.07 -50.57 -66.02
CA ARG A 57 82.52 -50.45 -66.14
C ARG A 57 82.93 -49.02 -65.79
N ILE A 58 83.92 -48.91 -64.92
CA ILE A 58 84.50 -47.65 -64.45
C ILE A 58 85.97 -47.64 -64.83
N ASP A 59 86.34 -46.82 -65.81
CA ASP A 59 87.75 -46.55 -66.07
C ASP A 59 88.20 -45.40 -65.15
N CYS A 60 89.22 -45.69 -64.34
CA CYS A 60 89.80 -44.80 -63.34
C CYS A 60 91.07 -44.16 -63.91
N LEU A 61 91.09 -42.84 -64.01
CA LEU A 61 92.19 -42.09 -64.61
C LEU A 61 92.92 -41.23 -63.57
N ASP A 62 94.24 -41.12 -63.72
CA ASP A 62 95.07 -40.20 -62.93
C ASP A 62 94.93 -38.74 -63.42
N TRP A 63 95.74 -37.84 -62.85
CA TRP A 63 95.77 -36.43 -63.21
C TRP A 63 96.35 -36.17 -64.62
N ALA A 64 97.06 -37.13 -65.19
CA ALA A 64 97.60 -37.08 -66.55
C ALA A 64 96.67 -37.76 -67.57
N GLU A 65 95.46 -38.15 -67.16
CA GLU A 65 94.46 -38.87 -67.96
C GLU A 65 94.90 -40.26 -68.45
N ASN A 66 95.86 -40.90 -67.77
CA ASN A 66 96.19 -42.30 -68.01
C ASN A 66 95.22 -43.19 -67.24
N CYS A 67 94.73 -44.26 -67.87
CA CYS A 67 93.91 -45.26 -67.19
C CYS A 67 94.80 -46.09 -66.25
N VAL A 68 94.61 -45.94 -64.94
CA VAL A 68 95.39 -46.63 -63.90
C VAL A 68 94.69 -47.89 -63.37
N GLU A 69 93.36 -47.95 -63.48
CA GLU A 69 92.55 -49.07 -63.02
C GLU A 69 91.23 -49.12 -63.81
N THR A 70 90.75 -50.33 -64.14
CA THR A 70 89.40 -50.54 -64.68
C THR A 70 88.63 -51.46 -63.75
N ILE A 71 87.49 -51.00 -63.26
CA ILE A 71 86.62 -51.74 -62.35
C ILE A 71 85.33 -52.10 -63.08
N VAL A 72 84.96 -53.38 -63.04
CA VAL A 72 83.62 -53.83 -63.43
C VAL A 72 82.86 -54.12 -62.14
N HIS A 73 81.77 -53.40 -61.92
CA HIS A 73 80.95 -53.53 -60.72
C HIS A 73 79.52 -53.82 -61.11
N THR A 74 78.86 -54.69 -60.33
CA THR A 74 77.48 -55.08 -60.55
C THR A 74 76.65 -54.70 -59.33
N PHE A 75 75.72 -53.77 -59.52
CA PHE A 75 74.69 -53.52 -58.53
C PHE A 75 73.61 -54.58 -58.69
N GLN A 76 73.41 -55.42 -57.67
CA GLN A 76 72.47 -56.55 -57.66
C GLN A 76 71.30 -56.30 -56.71
N ASP A 77 70.29 -57.19 -56.75
CA ASP A 77 69.10 -57.17 -55.87
C ASP A 77 68.35 -55.84 -55.85
N LEU A 78 68.31 -55.18 -57.01
CA LEU A 78 67.62 -53.91 -57.19
C LEU A 78 66.13 -54.11 -57.49
N ALA A 79 65.34 -53.09 -57.20
CA ALA A 79 63.94 -52.97 -57.63
C ALA A 79 63.63 -51.50 -57.97
N ILE A 80 64.49 -50.90 -58.79
CA ILE A 80 64.49 -49.45 -59.03
C ILE A 80 63.53 -49.10 -60.15
N LYS A 81 62.46 -48.40 -59.79
CA LYS A 81 61.44 -47.92 -60.73
C LYS A 81 61.94 -46.72 -61.51
N GLN A 82 61.23 -46.37 -62.59
CA GLN A 82 61.54 -45.18 -63.38
C GLN A 82 61.61 -43.92 -62.50
N GLY A 83 62.71 -43.18 -62.61
CA GLY A 83 62.99 -41.95 -61.88
C GLY A 83 63.61 -42.14 -60.49
N GLU A 84 63.71 -43.36 -59.97
CA GLU A 84 64.33 -43.64 -58.67
C GLU A 84 65.87 -43.65 -58.76
N ALA A 85 66.51 -43.16 -57.70
CA ALA A 85 67.96 -43.09 -57.59
C ALA A 85 68.51 -44.26 -56.75
N TYR A 86 69.69 -44.77 -57.08
CA TYR A 86 70.32 -45.92 -56.41
C TYR A 86 71.85 -45.89 -56.49
N GLY A 87 72.51 -46.83 -55.80
CA GLY A 87 73.98 -47.02 -55.81
C GLY A 87 74.72 -46.23 -54.74
N ASP A 88 74.12 -45.17 -54.18
CA ASP A 88 74.78 -44.28 -53.23
C ASP A 88 75.03 -44.88 -51.84
N ARG A 89 74.67 -46.15 -51.61
CA ARG A 89 74.94 -46.86 -50.35
C ARG A 89 76.05 -47.90 -50.47
N GLU A 90 76.50 -48.21 -51.69
CA GLU A 90 77.47 -49.26 -51.96
C GLU A 90 78.81 -48.62 -52.35
N PRO A 91 79.80 -48.59 -51.44
CA PRO A 91 81.11 -48.04 -51.73
C PRO A 91 81.93 -49.00 -52.60
N ILE A 92 82.41 -48.52 -53.74
CA ILE A 92 83.31 -49.25 -54.63
C ILE A 92 84.75 -48.91 -54.24
N VAL A 93 85.46 -49.88 -53.67
CA VAL A 93 86.85 -49.70 -53.22
C VAL A 93 87.78 -49.62 -54.43
N LEU A 94 88.62 -48.58 -54.47
CA LEU A 94 89.67 -48.42 -55.48
C LEU A 94 90.97 -49.05 -54.99
N ASN A 95 91.74 -49.62 -55.92
CA ASN A 95 93.08 -50.12 -55.60
C ASN A 95 94.15 -49.03 -55.79
N ASP A 96 93.93 -48.06 -56.69
CA ASP A 96 94.88 -46.96 -56.94
C ASP A 96 94.49 -45.64 -56.22
N GLU A 97 95.35 -45.15 -55.33
CA GLU A 97 95.15 -43.92 -54.55
C GLU A 97 95.28 -42.61 -55.39
N ASN A 98 95.88 -42.68 -56.57
CA ASN A 98 96.12 -41.53 -57.46
C ASN A 98 94.95 -41.24 -58.42
N THR A 99 93.91 -42.06 -58.41
CA THR A 99 92.72 -41.86 -59.25
C THR A 99 92.04 -40.51 -58.98
N ARG A 100 91.77 -39.72 -60.02
CA ARG A 100 91.11 -38.40 -59.93
C ARG A 100 89.93 -38.20 -60.88
N LYS A 101 89.89 -38.92 -62.01
CA LYS A 101 88.83 -38.81 -63.02
C LYS A 101 88.24 -40.19 -63.32
N PHE A 102 86.97 -40.21 -63.68
CA PHE A 102 86.20 -41.45 -63.85
C PHE A 102 85.41 -41.39 -65.15
N ILE A 103 85.46 -42.47 -65.91
CA ILE A 103 84.63 -42.68 -67.10
C ILE A 103 83.69 -43.83 -66.79
N PHE A 104 82.39 -43.54 -66.83
CA PHE A 104 81.32 -44.49 -66.55
C PHE A 104 80.78 -45.09 -67.85
N THR A 105 80.78 -46.42 -67.95
CA THR A 105 80.21 -47.14 -69.08
C THR A 105 79.22 -48.18 -68.57
N VAL A 106 77.93 -48.00 -68.87
CA VAL A 106 76.89 -48.99 -68.56
C VAL A 106 76.93 -50.08 -69.64
N THR A 107 77.08 -51.34 -69.27
CA THR A 107 77.23 -52.44 -70.25
C THR A 107 76.04 -53.38 -70.29
N ASN A 108 75.40 -53.63 -69.14
CA ASN A 108 74.22 -54.49 -69.06
C ASN A 108 73.25 -53.96 -68.00
N VAL A 109 71.96 -53.98 -68.32
CA VAL A 109 70.87 -53.70 -67.39
C VAL A 109 69.88 -54.84 -67.45
N TYR A 110 69.62 -55.45 -66.30
CA TYR A 110 68.68 -56.55 -66.14
C TYR A 110 67.41 -56.02 -65.50
N TYR A 111 66.25 -56.37 -66.06
CA TYR A 111 64.97 -55.90 -65.56
C TYR A 111 64.26 -56.99 -64.75
N THR A 112 63.25 -56.59 -63.97
CA THR A 112 62.46 -57.53 -63.16
C THR A 112 61.55 -58.43 -63.99
N ASP A 113 61.28 -58.07 -65.26
CA ASP A 113 60.49 -58.85 -66.23
C ASP A 113 61.35 -59.89 -66.98
N GLU A 114 62.56 -60.18 -66.49
CA GLU A 114 63.55 -61.10 -67.06
C GLU A 114 64.13 -60.68 -68.41
N THR A 115 63.78 -59.49 -68.92
CA THR A 115 64.45 -58.92 -70.09
C THR A 115 65.78 -58.27 -69.71
N GLU A 116 66.67 -58.11 -70.69
CA GLU A 116 67.95 -57.43 -70.53
C GLU A 116 68.18 -56.39 -71.63
N ASN A 117 68.95 -55.35 -71.29
CA ASN A 117 69.56 -54.44 -72.23
C ASN A 117 71.08 -54.62 -72.16
N SER A 118 71.65 -55.22 -73.19
CA SER A 118 73.08 -55.53 -73.31
C SER A 118 73.84 -54.48 -74.14
N GLY A 119 73.31 -53.25 -74.23
CA GLY A 119 73.94 -52.12 -74.89
C GLY A 119 75.11 -51.53 -74.09
N THR A 120 76.12 -51.01 -74.80
CA THR A 120 77.28 -50.34 -74.18
C THR A 120 77.15 -48.82 -74.28
N TYR A 121 76.97 -48.17 -73.14
CA TYR A 121 76.70 -46.73 -73.04
C TYR A 121 77.80 -46.02 -72.26
N LYS A 122 78.75 -45.42 -72.97
CA LYS A 122 79.78 -44.55 -72.38
C LYS A 122 79.16 -43.21 -72.03
N LEU A 123 78.91 -42.95 -70.75
CA LEU A 123 78.20 -41.76 -70.29
C LEU A 123 79.06 -40.50 -70.50
N ALA A 124 78.41 -39.38 -70.84
CA ALA A 124 79.03 -38.09 -71.08
C ALA A 124 78.26 -36.97 -70.37
N GLY A 125 78.94 -35.87 -70.04
CA GLY A 125 78.36 -34.73 -69.34
C GLY A 125 77.14 -34.15 -70.07
N ILE A 126 76.04 -33.95 -69.34
CA ILE A 126 74.84 -33.28 -69.86
C ILE A 126 74.70 -31.88 -69.27
N LYS A 127 74.02 -30.99 -70.00
CA LYS A 127 73.88 -29.58 -69.63
C LYS A 127 73.17 -29.45 -68.27
N VAL A 128 73.70 -28.60 -67.41
CA VAL A 128 73.07 -28.29 -66.12
C VAL A 128 71.87 -27.36 -66.34
N PRO A 129 70.69 -27.64 -65.74
CA PRO A 129 69.53 -26.77 -65.87
C PRO A 129 69.83 -25.38 -65.26
N GLN A 130 69.41 -24.33 -65.97
CA GLN A 130 69.58 -22.96 -65.50
C GLN A 130 68.60 -22.64 -64.38
N ASP A 131 68.98 -21.68 -63.54
CA ASP A 131 68.09 -21.17 -62.51
C ASP A 131 66.87 -20.46 -63.13
N ILE A 132 65.71 -20.55 -62.46
CA ILE A 132 64.48 -19.94 -62.96
C ILE A 132 64.55 -18.42 -63.10
N SER A 133 65.43 -17.77 -62.32
CA SER A 133 65.73 -16.34 -62.45
C SER A 133 66.20 -15.92 -63.85
N SER A 134 66.73 -16.85 -64.65
CA SER A 134 67.11 -16.58 -66.04
C SER A 134 65.93 -16.29 -66.98
N LEU A 135 64.67 -16.50 -66.54
CA LEU A 135 63.46 -16.03 -67.24
C LEU A 135 63.16 -14.53 -67.01
N GLY A 136 63.97 -13.82 -66.20
CA GLY A 136 63.79 -12.39 -65.95
C GLY A 136 62.42 -12.07 -65.34
N GLN A 137 61.72 -11.10 -65.92
CA GLN A 137 60.40 -10.66 -65.43
C GLN A 137 59.33 -11.76 -65.45
N TYR A 138 59.52 -12.81 -66.26
CA TYR A 138 58.57 -13.90 -66.39
C TYR A 138 58.71 -14.98 -65.33
N ALA A 139 59.78 -14.98 -64.53
CA ALA A 139 60.08 -16.04 -63.59
C ALA A 139 58.92 -16.30 -62.60
N GLU A 140 58.36 -15.25 -62.00
CA GLU A 140 57.26 -15.39 -61.03
C GLU A 140 55.94 -15.82 -61.68
N GLN A 141 55.65 -15.35 -62.89
CA GLN A 141 54.46 -15.80 -63.60
C GLN A 141 54.61 -17.27 -64.02
N PHE A 142 55.75 -17.66 -64.56
CA PHE A 142 56.04 -19.05 -64.91
C PHE A 142 55.90 -19.98 -63.72
N LYS A 143 56.44 -19.61 -62.54
CA LYS A 143 56.28 -20.41 -61.32
C LYS A 143 54.81 -20.68 -61.01
N LYS A 144 53.93 -19.68 -61.14
CA LYS A 144 52.49 -19.85 -60.91
C LYS A 144 51.86 -20.80 -61.92
N GLU A 145 52.18 -20.65 -63.21
CA GLU A 145 51.65 -21.51 -64.27
C GLU A 145 52.16 -22.95 -64.17
N PHE A 146 53.40 -23.14 -63.71
CA PHE A 146 53.93 -24.47 -63.45
C PHE A 146 53.27 -25.10 -62.22
N MET A 147 53.12 -24.35 -61.12
CA MET A 147 52.49 -24.87 -59.89
C MET A 147 50.98 -25.13 -60.04
N SER A 148 50.30 -24.47 -60.98
CA SER A 148 48.87 -24.75 -61.27
C SER A 148 48.64 -26.14 -61.86
N SER A 149 49.69 -26.82 -62.32
CA SER A 149 49.65 -28.23 -62.72
C SER A 149 49.46 -29.21 -61.55
N GLY A 150 49.49 -28.73 -60.30
CA GLY A 150 49.26 -29.52 -59.08
C GLY A 150 50.52 -30.15 -58.47
N PHE A 151 51.69 -29.96 -59.09
CA PHE A 151 52.98 -30.44 -58.57
C PHE A 151 53.82 -29.29 -58.02
N HIS A 152 54.27 -29.41 -56.76
CA HIS A 152 55.04 -28.38 -56.06
C HIS A 152 56.44 -28.90 -55.68
N PRO A 153 57.47 -28.67 -56.51
CA PRO A 153 58.84 -29.03 -56.16
C PRO A 153 59.47 -28.02 -55.20
N ASP A 154 60.43 -28.47 -54.39
CA ASP A 154 61.24 -27.60 -53.53
C ASP A 154 62.03 -26.54 -54.31
N ARG A 155 62.39 -26.86 -55.55
CA ARG A 155 63.08 -25.95 -56.47
C ARG A 155 62.51 -26.04 -57.87
N ILE A 156 62.22 -24.87 -58.45
CA ILE A 156 61.84 -24.72 -59.86
C ILE A 156 63.07 -24.25 -60.64
N VAL A 157 63.36 -24.92 -61.75
CA VAL A 157 64.44 -24.56 -62.68
C VAL A 157 63.88 -24.13 -64.03
N ARG A 158 64.68 -23.44 -64.85
CA ARG A 158 64.28 -23.12 -66.22
C ARG A 158 64.27 -24.41 -67.06
N PRO A 159 63.15 -24.71 -67.77
CA PRO A 159 63.12 -25.82 -68.70
C PRO A 159 64.22 -25.74 -69.75
N TYR A 160 64.80 -26.87 -70.10
CA TYR A 160 65.75 -27.00 -71.20
C TYR A 160 65.32 -28.16 -72.07
N ILE A 161 65.16 -27.94 -73.38
CA ILE A 161 64.62 -28.94 -74.30
C ILE A 161 65.53 -29.00 -75.52
N ASN A 162 65.99 -30.21 -75.86
CA ASN A 162 66.63 -30.52 -77.13
C ASN A 162 66.07 -31.85 -77.69
N SER A 163 66.66 -32.36 -78.77
CA SER A 163 66.22 -33.61 -79.42
C SER A 163 66.53 -34.87 -78.61
N GLU A 164 67.59 -34.88 -77.81
CA GLU A 164 68.08 -36.07 -77.10
C GLU A 164 67.50 -36.20 -75.68
N TYR A 165 67.32 -35.08 -74.97
CA TYR A 165 66.77 -35.03 -73.62
C TYR A 165 66.17 -33.67 -73.29
N TRP A 166 65.43 -33.60 -72.19
CA TRP A 166 64.91 -32.36 -71.67
C TRP A 166 64.83 -32.33 -70.14
N TYR A 167 65.10 -31.17 -69.57
CA TYR A 167 64.84 -30.88 -68.17
C TYR A 167 63.46 -30.28 -67.99
N CYS A 168 62.68 -30.92 -67.13
CA CYS A 168 61.45 -30.35 -66.62
C CYS A 168 61.75 -29.21 -65.63
N ALA A 169 60.80 -28.29 -65.44
CA ALA A 169 60.87 -27.27 -64.41
C ALA A 169 61.00 -27.83 -62.98
N CYS A 170 60.63 -29.09 -62.72
CA CYS A 170 60.89 -29.76 -61.43
C CYS A 170 62.35 -30.21 -61.22
N GLY A 171 63.23 -30.04 -62.21
CA GLY A 171 64.63 -30.43 -62.16
C GLY A 171 64.94 -31.85 -62.62
N THR A 172 63.92 -32.65 -62.96
CA THR A 172 64.11 -34.00 -63.51
C THR A 172 64.48 -33.95 -64.99
N MET A 173 65.55 -34.66 -65.34
CA MET A 173 65.94 -34.93 -66.73
C MET A 173 65.08 -36.07 -67.28
N ASN A 174 64.64 -35.94 -68.52
CA ASN A 174 63.83 -36.93 -69.21
C ASN A 174 64.47 -37.20 -70.59
N PRO A 175 64.50 -38.45 -71.05
CA PRO A 175 64.88 -38.76 -72.42
C PRO A 175 64.03 -37.99 -73.45
N GLY A 176 64.58 -37.73 -74.62
CA GLY A 176 63.95 -36.93 -75.67
C GLY A 176 62.60 -37.46 -76.13
N GLU A 177 62.48 -38.80 -76.13
CA GLU A 177 61.29 -39.60 -76.49
C GLU A 177 60.15 -39.49 -75.45
N ASN A 178 60.43 -39.06 -74.23
CA ASN A 178 59.41 -38.94 -73.19
C ASN A 178 58.55 -37.69 -73.44
N GLU A 179 57.26 -37.91 -73.70
CA GLU A 179 56.26 -36.83 -73.82
C GLU A 179 55.84 -36.24 -72.47
N LYS A 180 56.09 -36.95 -71.36
CA LYS A 180 55.76 -36.51 -70.01
C LYS A 180 56.97 -36.59 -69.08
N CYS A 181 57.04 -35.69 -68.12
CA CYS A 181 58.09 -35.73 -67.13
C CYS A 181 57.94 -36.98 -66.23
N ILE A 182 59.01 -37.76 -66.10
CA ILE A 182 59.07 -38.97 -65.26
C ILE A 182 58.63 -38.70 -63.82
N LYS A 183 58.93 -37.50 -63.28
CA LYS A 183 58.67 -37.17 -61.87
C LYS A 183 57.33 -36.47 -61.64
N CYS A 184 57.07 -35.38 -62.36
CA CYS A 184 55.88 -34.55 -62.12
C CYS A 184 54.76 -34.76 -63.13
N ASN A 185 54.96 -35.66 -64.10
CA ASN A 185 53.99 -36.03 -65.14
C ASN A 185 53.50 -34.89 -66.04
N ILE A 186 54.13 -33.70 -65.99
CA ILE A 186 53.80 -32.60 -66.89
C ILE A 186 54.14 -32.96 -68.33
N GLU A 187 53.25 -32.62 -69.26
CA GLU A 187 53.47 -32.81 -70.69
C GLU A 187 54.56 -31.87 -71.21
N LYS A 188 55.46 -32.37 -72.06
CA LYS A 188 56.55 -31.63 -72.69
C LYS A 188 56.02 -30.47 -73.53
N SER A 189 54.95 -30.72 -74.29
CA SER A 189 54.21 -29.71 -75.06
C SER A 189 53.62 -28.61 -74.17
N LYS A 190 53.02 -29.00 -73.04
CA LYS A 190 52.47 -28.04 -72.08
C LYS A 190 53.54 -27.20 -71.43
N LEU A 191 54.67 -27.82 -71.07
CA LEU A 191 55.82 -27.11 -70.50
C LEU A 191 56.41 -26.10 -71.49
N LEU A 192 56.51 -26.45 -72.77
CA LEU A 192 56.90 -25.54 -73.85
C LEU A 192 55.94 -24.34 -73.94
N GLU A 193 54.64 -24.60 -73.95
CA GLU A 193 53.62 -23.55 -74.02
C GLU A 193 53.77 -22.55 -72.85
N ILE A 194 53.77 -23.04 -71.60
CA ILE A 194 53.80 -22.19 -70.41
C ILE A 194 55.16 -21.52 -70.18
N SER A 195 56.24 -22.03 -70.79
CA SER A 195 57.58 -21.42 -70.74
C SER A 195 57.80 -20.37 -71.84
N SER A 196 56.88 -20.24 -72.80
CA SER A 196 57.01 -19.27 -73.88
C SER A 196 56.74 -17.85 -73.40
N GLU A 197 57.58 -16.90 -73.81
CA GLU A 197 57.40 -15.48 -73.48
C GLU A 197 56.02 -14.97 -73.92
N ARG A 198 55.56 -15.40 -75.11
CA ARG A 198 54.24 -15.06 -75.64
C ARG A 198 53.10 -15.47 -74.70
N TYR A 199 53.14 -16.67 -74.13
CA TYR A 199 52.11 -17.15 -73.20
C TYR A 199 52.16 -16.36 -71.88
N LEU A 200 53.36 -16.16 -71.34
CA LEU A 200 53.57 -15.49 -70.07
C LEU A 200 53.19 -14.00 -70.13
N ASP A 201 53.51 -13.32 -71.24
CA ASP A 201 53.06 -11.95 -71.53
C ASP A 201 51.53 -11.86 -71.56
N SER A 202 50.87 -12.77 -72.29
CA SER A 202 49.40 -12.80 -72.38
C SER A 202 48.77 -12.92 -70.99
N LYS A 203 49.30 -13.79 -70.13
CA LYS A 203 48.80 -13.97 -68.75
C LYS A 203 49.05 -12.77 -67.86
N MET A 204 50.21 -12.12 -67.98
CA MET A 204 50.51 -10.89 -67.24
C MET A 204 49.57 -9.75 -67.65
N GLN A 205 49.29 -9.59 -68.94
CA GLN A 205 48.35 -8.57 -69.46
C GLN A 205 46.90 -8.83 -69.00
N GLU A 206 46.44 -10.08 -69.02
CA GLU A 206 45.11 -10.47 -68.50
C GLU A 206 44.94 -10.07 -67.03
N GLN A 207 45.95 -10.35 -66.18
CA GLN A 207 45.90 -10.00 -64.75
C GLN A 207 45.88 -8.48 -64.52
N GLU A 208 46.63 -7.71 -65.31
CA GLU A 208 46.61 -6.25 -65.23
C GLU A 208 45.25 -5.68 -65.67
N ALA A 209 44.65 -6.22 -66.73
CA ALA A 209 43.32 -5.85 -67.19
C ALA A 209 42.25 -6.17 -66.13
N GLN A 210 42.31 -7.35 -65.50
CA GLN A 210 41.42 -7.74 -64.39
C GLN A 210 41.62 -6.86 -63.15
N LYS A 211 42.85 -6.49 -62.79
CA LYS A 211 43.13 -5.54 -61.70
C LYS A 211 42.59 -4.13 -62.01
N LYS A 212 42.67 -3.67 -63.27
CA LYS A 212 42.11 -2.38 -63.71
C LYS A 212 40.57 -2.41 -63.73
N ALA A 213 39.93 -3.50 -64.16
CA ALA A 213 38.48 -3.70 -64.08
C ALA A 213 37.98 -3.83 -62.64
N GLY A 214 38.72 -4.56 -61.79
CA GLY A 214 38.46 -4.69 -60.36
C GLY A 214 38.61 -3.38 -59.58
N ARG A 215 39.56 -2.49 -59.97
CA ARG A 215 39.66 -1.12 -59.41
C ARG A 215 38.47 -0.24 -59.80
N LYS A 216 37.96 -0.35 -61.03
CA LYS A 216 36.73 0.35 -61.46
C LYS A 216 35.47 -0.18 -60.74
N ARG A 217 35.41 -1.48 -60.42
CA ARG A 217 34.31 -2.10 -59.64
C ARG A 217 34.42 -1.84 -58.12
N LYS A 218 35.63 -1.81 -57.54
CA LYS A 218 35.88 -1.51 -56.12
C LYS A 218 35.58 -0.06 -55.73
N LYS A 219 35.77 0.92 -56.62
CA LYS A 219 35.35 2.32 -56.36
C LYS A 219 33.83 2.47 -56.23
N ARG A 220 33.02 1.58 -56.83
CA ARG A 220 31.55 1.56 -56.65
C ARG A 220 31.10 0.71 -55.44
N ILE A 221 31.82 -0.36 -55.10
CA ILE A 221 31.39 -1.30 -54.05
C ILE A 221 31.98 -0.98 -52.65
N SER A 222 33.19 -0.43 -52.54
CA SER A 222 33.76 -0.09 -51.21
C SER A 222 33.16 1.17 -50.58
N VAL A 223 32.54 2.05 -51.39
CA VAL A 223 31.70 3.13 -50.88
C VAL A 223 30.41 2.54 -50.31
N LEU A 224 29.76 1.60 -50.99
CA LEU A 224 28.50 0.99 -50.53
C LEU A 224 28.66 0.09 -49.29
N SER A 225 29.76 -0.65 -49.14
CA SER A 225 29.99 -1.52 -47.96
C SER A 225 30.49 -0.76 -46.73
N ALA A 226 31.32 0.28 -46.92
CA ALA A 226 31.69 1.19 -45.83
C ALA A 226 30.50 2.08 -45.43
N LEU A 227 29.70 2.55 -46.39
CA LEU A 227 28.42 3.19 -46.12
C LEU A 227 27.48 2.25 -45.38
N LEU A 228 27.36 0.96 -45.72
CA LEU A 228 26.48 0.02 -45.01
C LEU A 228 26.89 -0.17 -43.54
N ILE A 229 28.19 -0.30 -43.25
CA ILE A 229 28.68 -0.42 -41.86
C ILE A 229 28.50 0.91 -41.12
N ILE A 230 28.79 2.04 -41.76
CA ILE A 230 28.50 3.38 -41.22
C ILE A 230 27.00 3.54 -41.00
N PHE A 231 26.13 3.09 -41.91
CA PHE A 231 24.68 3.12 -41.76
C PHE A 231 24.23 2.20 -40.63
N ILE A 232 24.81 1.03 -40.42
CA ILE A 232 24.49 0.16 -39.28
C ILE A 232 24.94 0.80 -37.97
N VAL A 233 26.15 1.36 -37.90
CA VAL A 233 26.65 2.06 -36.69
C VAL A 233 25.86 3.33 -36.42
N ILE A 234 25.56 4.14 -37.45
CA ILE A 234 24.67 5.29 -37.38
C ILE A 234 23.27 4.84 -36.99
N SER A 235 22.75 3.72 -37.52
CA SER A 235 21.42 3.22 -37.16
C SER A 235 21.38 2.75 -35.71
N ILE A 236 22.40 2.06 -35.22
CA ILE A 236 22.53 1.67 -33.80
C ILE A 236 22.65 2.93 -32.93
N PHE A 237 23.46 3.90 -33.33
CA PHE A 237 23.59 5.17 -32.63
C PHE A 237 22.27 5.96 -32.64
N ILE A 238 21.55 5.97 -33.77
CA ILE A 238 20.22 6.58 -33.88
C ILE A 238 19.25 5.87 -32.94
N VAL A 239 19.16 4.54 -32.97
CA VAL A 239 18.19 3.77 -32.18
C VAL A 239 18.51 3.75 -30.69
N LYS A 240 19.78 3.71 -30.29
CA LYS A 240 20.19 3.62 -28.88
C LYS A 240 20.48 4.96 -28.21
N VAL A 241 20.76 6.00 -28.98
CA VAL A 241 21.14 7.31 -28.43
C VAL A 241 20.26 8.42 -28.98
N VAL A 242 20.15 8.62 -30.30
CA VAL A 242 19.44 9.80 -30.86
C VAL A 242 17.93 9.75 -30.60
N ILE A 243 17.27 8.62 -30.90
CA ILE A 243 15.83 8.43 -30.69
C ILE A 243 15.49 8.50 -29.20
N PRO A 244 16.14 7.75 -28.29
CA PRO A 244 15.91 7.88 -26.86
C PRO A 244 16.22 9.29 -26.33
N ASN A 245 17.25 9.97 -26.85
CA ASN A 245 17.54 11.35 -26.46
C ASN A 245 16.47 12.34 -26.93
N PHE A 246 15.91 12.16 -28.12
CA PHE A 246 14.81 12.99 -28.61
C PHE A 246 13.53 12.76 -27.78
N GLN A 247 13.19 11.49 -27.51
CA GLN A 247 12.09 11.13 -26.61
C GLN A 247 12.30 11.68 -25.21
N TYR A 248 13.53 11.63 -24.69
CA TYR A 248 13.88 12.19 -23.39
C TYR A 248 13.69 13.72 -23.37
N MET A 249 14.18 14.42 -24.40
CA MET A 249 14.00 15.88 -24.51
C MET A 249 12.53 16.28 -24.65
N GLU A 250 11.73 15.50 -25.38
CA GLU A 250 10.31 15.74 -25.51
C GLU A 250 9.58 15.49 -24.17
N ALA A 251 9.91 14.43 -23.45
CA ALA A 251 9.36 14.17 -22.11
C ALA A 251 9.72 15.28 -21.10
N VAL A 252 10.95 15.79 -21.13
CA VAL A 252 11.36 16.96 -20.33
C VAL A 252 10.52 18.18 -20.68
N LYS A 253 10.37 18.49 -21.97
CA LYS A 253 9.56 19.62 -22.44
C LYS A 253 8.10 19.47 -22.04
N GLN A 254 7.54 18.26 -22.12
CA GLN A 254 6.17 17.97 -21.70
C GLN A 254 6.01 18.22 -20.19
N MET A 255 6.93 17.70 -19.36
CA MET A 255 6.96 17.98 -17.92
C MET A 255 7.03 19.48 -17.62
N GLU A 256 7.93 20.22 -18.27
CA GLU A 256 8.08 21.67 -18.07
C GLU A 256 6.84 22.47 -18.52
N SER A 257 6.07 21.93 -19.48
CA SER A 257 4.81 22.52 -19.94
C SER A 257 3.57 22.10 -19.13
N GLY A 258 3.73 21.31 -18.07
CA GLY A 258 2.63 20.79 -17.25
C GLY A 258 1.89 19.58 -17.83
N GLN A 259 2.35 19.01 -18.94
CA GLN A 259 1.81 17.79 -19.54
C GLN A 259 2.41 16.56 -18.86
N TYR A 260 2.03 16.33 -17.60
CA TYR A 260 2.69 15.34 -16.75
C TYR A 260 2.46 13.89 -17.19
N ASP A 261 1.24 13.50 -17.59
CA ASP A 261 0.96 12.11 -18.00
C ASP A 261 1.75 11.69 -19.24
N PRO A 262 1.76 12.47 -20.35
CA PRO A 262 2.64 12.17 -21.49
C PRO A 262 4.13 12.12 -21.11
N ALA A 263 4.58 13.01 -20.22
CA ALA A 263 5.97 13.03 -19.76
C ALA A 263 6.33 11.78 -18.95
N ILE A 264 5.46 11.33 -18.04
CA ILE A 264 5.64 10.11 -17.26
C ILE A 264 5.70 8.89 -18.18
N GLU A 265 4.79 8.78 -19.16
CA GLU A 265 4.82 7.71 -20.16
C GLU A 265 6.13 7.73 -20.97
N GLY A 266 6.55 8.93 -21.41
CA GLY A 266 7.79 9.14 -22.15
C GLY A 266 9.04 8.73 -21.36
N PHE A 267 9.16 9.15 -20.11
CA PHE A 267 10.26 8.74 -19.24
C PHE A 267 10.21 7.24 -18.88
N THR A 268 9.02 6.67 -18.66
CA THR A 268 8.86 5.24 -18.37
C THR A 268 9.29 4.38 -19.56
N ALA A 269 8.94 4.78 -20.79
CA ALA A 269 9.33 4.08 -22.02
C ALA A 269 10.86 4.05 -22.25
N LEU A 270 11.59 5.00 -21.66
CA LEU A 270 13.04 5.13 -21.78
C LEU A 270 13.83 4.25 -20.80
N GLY A 271 13.18 3.73 -19.74
CA GLY A 271 13.80 2.84 -18.76
C GLY A 271 15.07 3.44 -18.14
N ASP A 272 16.20 2.75 -18.27
CA ASP A 272 17.50 3.14 -17.71
C ASP A 272 18.28 4.19 -18.54
N PHE A 273 17.66 4.79 -19.56
CA PHE A 273 18.32 5.82 -20.36
C PHE A 273 18.45 7.12 -19.55
N LYS A 274 19.69 7.54 -19.26
CA LYS A 274 20.01 8.69 -18.37
C LYS A 274 19.38 8.50 -16.98
N ASP A 275 18.69 9.51 -16.47
CA ASP A 275 17.97 9.59 -15.20
C ASP A 275 16.46 9.44 -15.42
N SER A 276 16.01 8.79 -16.50
CA SER A 276 14.59 8.64 -16.83
C SER A 276 13.76 8.04 -15.69
N ALA A 277 14.30 7.06 -14.96
CA ALA A 277 13.62 6.46 -13.81
C ALA A 277 13.41 7.48 -12.67
N GLU A 278 14.40 8.33 -12.39
CA GLU A 278 14.30 9.42 -11.43
C GLU A 278 13.36 10.52 -11.93
N GLN A 279 13.37 10.83 -13.23
CA GLN A 279 12.47 11.81 -13.84
C GLN A 279 11.00 11.36 -13.80
N VAL A 280 10.70 10.06 -13.87
CA VAL A 280 9.33 9.56 -13.58
C VAL A 280 8.90 9.96 -12.18
N VAL A 281 9.76 9.76 -11.17
CA VAL A 281 9.46 10.11 -9.78
C VAL A 281 9.29 11.63 -9.62
N GLU A 282 10.19 12.42 -10.21
CA GLU A 282 10.11 13.88 -10.18
C GLU A 282 8.87 14.43 -10.89
N THR A 283 8.53 13.87 -12.06
CA THR A 283 7.35 14.29 -12.83
C THR A 283 6.06 13.94 -12.09
N THR A 284 5.97 12.74 -11.52
CA THR A 284 4.83 12.32 -10.67
C THR A 284 4.67 13.22 -9.45
N TYR A 285 5.78 13.60 -8.81
CA TYR A 285 5.76 14.55 -7.71
C TYR A 285 5.20 15.91 -8.13
N ARG A 286 5.68 16.46 -9.25
CA ARG A 286 5.20 17.75 -9.79
C ARG A 286 3.74 17.69 -10.20
N LYS A 287 3.30 16.57 -10.80
CA LYS A 287 1.88 16.32 -11.10
C LYS A 287 1.04 16.42 -9.84
N ALA A 288 1.44 15.71 -8.78
CA ALA A 288 0.72 15.72 -7.51
C ALA A 288 0.64 17.13 -6.89
N LEU A 289 1.74 17.89 -6.95
CA LEU A 289 1.74 19.28 -6.49
C LEU A 289 0.81 20.20 -7.32
N SER A 290 0.80 20.03 -8.64
CA SER A 290 -0.07 20.79 -9.53
C SER A 290 -1.54 20.51 -9.25
N ILE A 291 -1.91 19.23 -9.14
CA ILE A 291 -3.27 18.81 -8.77
C ILE A 291 -3.65 19.40 -7.42
N LYS A 292 -2.75 19.31 -6.43
CA LYS A 292 -2.96 19.86 -5.11
C LYS A 292 -3.20 21.39 -5.14
N GLU A 293 -2.41 22.16 -5.89
CA GLU A 293 -2.57 23.61 -5.98
C GLU A 293 -3.89 24.02 -6.65
N GLU A 294 -4.37 23.21 -7.61
CA GLU A 294 -5.60 23.45 -8.35
C GLU A 294 -6.83 22.76 -7.72
N ALA A 295 -6.65 22.00 -6.63
CA ALA A 295 -7.69 21.15 -6.04
C ALA A 295 -8.88 21.97 -5.51
N ASP A 296 -10.05 21.69 -6.08
CA ASP A 296 -11.34 22.28 -5.71
C ASP A 296 -12.36 21.23 -5.23
N SER A 297 -11.92 19.98 -5.07
CA SER A 297 -12.73 18.87 -4.55
C SER A 297 -11.87 17.91 -3.70
N THR A 298 -12.52 17.08 -2.89
CA THR A 298 -11.85 16.03 -2.10
C THR A 298 -11.18 14.98 -2.98
N GLU A 299 -11.79 14.63 -4.11
CA GLU A 299 -11.24 13.65 -5.06
C GLU A 299 -9.90 14.12 -5.65
N ALA A 300 -9.75 15.43 -5.92
CA ALA A 300 -8.50 15.98 -6.40
C ALA A 300 -7.38 15.88 -5.34
N TYR A 301 -7.70 16.12 -4.07
CA TYR A 301 -6.75 15.91 -2.97
C TYR A 301 -6.37 14.43 -2.81
N GLU A 302 -7.35 13.53 -2.92
CA GLU A 302 -7.10 12.09 -2.86
C GLU A 302 -6.22 11.61 -4.03
N GLU A 303 -6.43 12.13 -5.25
CA GLU A 303 -5.57 11.86 -6.40
C GLU A 303 -4.14 12.32 -6.13
N ALA A 304 -3.95 13.55 -5.65
CA ALA A 304 -2.63 14.07 -5.30
C ALA A 304 -1.96 13.22 -4.21
N LEU A 305 -2.69 12.82 -3.18
CA LEU A 305 -2.19 11.95 -2.10
C LEU A 305 -1.80 10.57 -2.62
N ALA A 306 -2.59 9.96 -3.50
CA ALA A 306 -2.27 8.66 -4.09
C ALA A 306 -0.99 8.72 -4.93
N LEU A 307 -0.79 9.79 -5.71
CA LEU A 307 0.43 10.01 -6.47
C LEU A 307 1.64 10.18 -5.53
N LEU A 308 1.52 10.97 -4.46
CA LEU A 308 2.57 11.17 -3.47
C LEU A 308 2.92 9.87 -2.72
N ASP A 309 1.91 9.08 -2.35
CA ASP A 309 2.11 7.79 -1.66
C ASP A 309 2.84 6.78 -2.57
N SER A 310 2.55 6.78 -3.86
CA SER A 310 3.19 5.88 -4.84
C SER A 310 4.70 6.10 -5.00
N ILE A 311 5.19 7.28 -4.61
CA ILE A 311 6.61 7.67 -4.75
C ILE A 311 7.33 7.87 -3.40
N LYS A 312 6.65 7.72 -2.26
CA LYS A 312 7.21 8.03 -0.92
C LYS A 312 8.51 7.28 -0.60
N ASP A 313 8.63 6.03 -1.03
CA ASP A 313 9.84 5.22 -0.79
C ASP A 313 11.05 5.69 -1.63
N LYS A 314 10.80 6.43 -2.71
CA LYS A 314 11.81 6.93 -3.66
C LYS A 314 12.07 8.43 -3.50
N LYS A 315 11.18 9.15 -2.83
CA LYS A 315 11.27 10.60 -2.60
C LYS A 315 10.62 10.92 -1.26
N ALA A 316 11.34 11.66 -0.41
CA ALA A 316 10.82 12.13 0.88
C ALA A 316 9.59 13.03 0.63
N CYS A 317 8.42 12.48 0.85
CA CYS A 317 7.13 13.09 0.58
C CYS A 317 6.27 13.23 1.85
N GLU A 318 6.77 12.79 3.00
CA GLU A 318 6.03 12.75 4.27
C GLU A 318 5.44 14.11 4.64
N ASP A 319 6.29 15.15 4.63
CA ASP A 319 5.88 16.52 4.95
C ASP A 319 4.81 17.04 3.98
N ILE A 320 4.95 16.76 2.69
CA ILE A 320 3.99 17.23 1.70
C ILE A 320 2.68 16.44 1.76
N ILE A 321 2.71 15.15 2.09
CA ILE A 321 1.52 14.33 2.34
C ILE A 321 0.77 14.88 3.55
N ILE A 322 1.47 15.16 4.66
CA ILE A 322 0.88 15.77 5.87
C ILE A 322 0.23 17.12 5.53
N LYS A 323 0.95 18.00 4.83
CA LYS A 323 0.43 19.30 4.41
C LYS A 323 -0.79 19.17 3.48
N THR A 324 -0.78 18.17 2.59
CA THR A 324 -1.88 17.94 1.64
C THR A 324 -3.12 17.40 2.35
N LYS A 325 -2.98 16.50 3.34
CA LYS A 325 -4.09 16.08 4.20
C LYS A 325 -4.65 17.23 5.02
N TYR A 326 -3.78 18.12 5.51
CA TYR A 326 -4.21 19.32 6.22
C TYR A 326 -5.00 20.28 5.32
N ASP A 327 -4.52 20.55 4.11
CA ASP A 327 -5.20 21.41 3.13
C ASP A 327 -6.56 20.80 2.73
N MET A 328 -6.62 19.47 2.53
CA MET A 328 -7.87 18.72 2.28
C MET A 328 -8.86 18.85 3.44
N ALA A 329 -8.40 18.69 4.69
CA ALA A 329 -9.23 18.89 5.88
C ALA A 329 -9.79 20.33 5.95
N GLY A 330 -8.99 21.32 5.55
CA GLY A 330 -9.42 22.72 5.43
C GLY A 330 -10.52 22.91 4.39
N PHE A 331 -10.38 22.27 3.23
CA PHE A 331 -11.42 22.26 2.20
C PHE A 331 -12.71 21.58 2.69
N MET A 332 -12.60 20.40 3.31
CA MET A 332 -13.76 19.69 3.87
C MET A 332 -14.44 20.51 4.96
N LEU A 333 -13.68 21.16 5.84
CA LEU A 333 -14.21 22.03 6.90
C LEU A 333 -15.07 23.16 6.33
N LYS A 334 -14.63 23.78 5.24
CA LYS A 334 -15.33 24.88 4.58
C LYS A 334 -16.65 24.45 3.94
N ASN A 335 -16.75 23.19 3.52
CA ASN A 335 -17.92 22.64 2.83
C ASN A 335 -18.77 21.72 3.73
N ALA A 336 -18.43 21.57 5.01
CA ALA A 336 -19.15 20.73 5.95
C ALA A 336 -20.49 21.37 6.35
N GLU A 337 -21.58 20.60 6.25
CA GLU A 337 -22.93 21.08 6.57
C GLU A 337 -23.59 20.26 7.69
N THR A 338 -23.19 19.00 7.84
CA THR A 338 -23.76 18.08 8.82
C THR A 338 -22.78 17.76 9.93
N VAL A 339 -23.30 17.31 11.07
CA VAL A 339 -22.50 16.84 12.21
C VAL A 339 -21.53 15.74 11.78
N GLN A 340 -21.97 14.85 10.89
CA GLN A 340 -21.13 13.77 10.38
C GLN A 340 -19.96 14.31 9.56
N ASP A 341 -20.17 15.33 8.73
CA ASP A 341 -19.10 15.97 7.96
C ASP A 341 -18.05 16.58 8.90
N TYR A 342 -18.47 17.35 9.90
CA TYR A 342 -17.56 17.93 10.89
C TYR A 342 -16.83 16.86 11.71
N SER A 343 -17.49 15.74 12.03
CA SER A 343 -16.85 14.59 12.71
C SER A 343 -15.75 13.99 11.84
N HIS A 344 -15.99 13.76 10.54
CA HIS A 344 -14.97 13.24 9.63
C HIS A 344 -13.78 14.23 9.50
N VAL A 345 -14.06 15.53 9.44
CA VAL A 345 -13.02 16.57 9.41
C VAL A 345 -12.22 16.59 10.71
N GLN A 346 -12.88 16.44 11.86
CA GLN A 346 -12.24 16.37 13.17
C GLN A 346 -11.30 15.15 13.26
N ASP A 347 -11.74 13.98 12.80
CA ASP A 347 -10.91 12.76 12.77
C ASP A 347 -9.65 12.97 11.92
N LEU A 348 -9.79 13.63 10.77
CA LEU A 348 -8.66 13.95 9.91
C LEU A 348 -7.67 14.91 10.60
N TYR A 349 -8.14 16.00 11.21
CA TYR A 349 -7.26 16.91 11.95
C TYR A 349 -6.61 16.26 13.18
N ASN A 350 -7.33 15.41 13.91
CA ASN A 350 -6.79 14.64 15.04
C ASN A 350 -5.66 13.72 14.59
N SER A 351 -5.80 13.08 13.43
CA SER A 351 -4.74 12.23 12.86
C SER A 351 -3.46 13.01 12.49
N LEU A 352 -3.55 14.34 12.41
CA LEU A 352 -2.45 15.24 12.05
C LEU A 352 -1.93 16.05 13.25
N ALA A 353 -2.55 15.96 14.43
CA ALA A 353 -2.27 16.84 15.58
C ALA A 353 -0.82 16.76 16.09
N ASP A 354 -0.17 15.61 15.93
CA ASP A 354 1.25 15.44 16.30
C ASP A 354 2.22 16.12 15.31
N SER A 355 1.76 16.42 14.09
CA SER A 355 2.60 16.92 12.98
C SER A 355 2.24 18.33 12.52
N MET A 356 1.02 18.79 12.80
CA MET A 356 0.47 20.07 12.37
C MET A 356 -0.27 20.74 13.52
N ASP A 357 -0.23 22.07 13.55
CA ASP A 357 -1.05 22.85 14.48
C ASP A 357 -2.51 22.84 13.99
N CYS A 358 -3.32 22.03 14.67
CA CYS A 358 -4.73 21.81 14.37
C CYS A 358 -5.66 22.35 15.46
N GLU A 359 -5.14 22.96 16.54
CA GLU A 359 -5.92 23.28 17.74
C GLU A 359 -7.13 24.17 17.41
N ASP A 360 -6.89 25.28 16.72
CA ASP A 360 -7.95 26.19 16.27
C ASP A 360 -8.96 25.52 15.34
N LYS A 361 -8.51 24.59 14.49
CA LYS A 361 -9.39 23.87 13.55
C LYS A 361 -10.27 22.84 14.24
N LEU A 362 -9.73 22.16 15.25
CA LEU A 362 -10.47 21.22 16.09
C LEU A 362 -11.50 21.95 16.95
N LEU A 363 -11.16 23.12 17.48
CA LEU A 363 -12.11 24.01 18.17
C LEU A 363 -13.21 24.47 17.20
N GLU A 364 -12.87 24.84 15.96
CA GLU A 364 -13.86 25.20 14.94
C GLU A 364 -14.82 24.05 14.62
N CYS A 365 -14.32 22.83 14.39
CA CYS A 365 -15.18 21.65 14.16
C CYS A 365 -16.16 21.46 15.33
N LYS A 366 -15.64 21.50 16.56
CA LYS A 366 -16.43 21.32 17.78
C LYS A 366 -17.50 22.41 17.91
N TYR A 367 -17.16 23.66 17.61
CA TYR A 367 -18.08 24.79 17.61
C TYR A 367 -19.22 24.59 16.60
N GLN A 368 -18.90 24.24 15.36
CA GLN A 368 -19.91 24.01 14.32
C GLN A 368 -20.84 22.84 14.67
N MET A 369 -20.30 21.75 15.23
CA MET A 369 -21.10 20.63 15.73
C MET A 369 -22.04 21.06 16.86
N ALA A 370 -21.57 21.86 17.82
CA ALA A 370 -22.40 22.40 18.90
C ALA A 370 -23.56 23.25 18.36
N CYS A 371 -23.29 24.11 17.35
CA CYS A 371 -24.31 24.90 16.67
C CYS A 371 -25.31 24.06 15.86
N LEU A 372 -24.94 22.88 15.36
CA LEU A 372 -25.85 21.98 14.67
C LEU A 372 -26.73 21.21 15.66
N TYR A 373 -26.12 20.69 16.73
CA TYR A 373 -26.85 19.99 17.79
C TYR A 373 -27.81 20.90 18.56
N SER A 374 -27.53 22.21 18.65
CA SER A 374 -28.45 23.15 19.32
C SER A 374 -29.78 23.33 18.58
N ARG A 375 -29.90 22.87 17.33
CA ARG A 375 -31.10 23.04 16.51
C ARG A 375 -32.22 22.05 16.83
N THR A 376 -31.93 20.96 17.56
CA THR A 376 -32.94 19.93 17.87
C THR A 376 -32.95 19.62 19.36
N THR A 377 -34.15 19.42 19.90
CA THR A 377 -34.35 19.11 21.33
C THR A 377 -33.75 17.77 21.74
N GLU A 378 -33.60 16.83 20.81
CA GLU A 378 -33.02 15.51 21.09
C GLU A 378 -31.51 15.58 21.35
N THR A 379 -30.81 16.53 20.73
CA THR A 379 -29.34 16.61 20.77
C THR A 379 -28.82 17.80 21.58
N ILE A 380 -29.72 18.52 22.22
CA ILE A 380 -29.45 19.73 23.00
C ILE A 380 -28.49 19.52 24.17
N GLU A 381 -28.53 18.37 24.84
CA GLU A 381 -27.59 18.04 25.92
C GLU A 381 -26.17 17.85 25.39
N THR A 382 -26.04 17.28 24.19
CA THR A 382 -24.75 17.20 23.49
C THR A 382 -24.25 18.60 23.15
N ALA A 383 -25.11 19.48 22.63
CA ALA A 383 -24.74 20.86 22.34
C ALA A 383 -24.22 21.61 23.58
N LYS A 384 -24.92 21.49 24.72
CA LYS A 384 -24.47 22.09 26.00
C LYS A 384 -23.08 21.64 26.37
N LYS A 385 -22.84 20.31 26.37
CA LYS A 385 -21.54 19.74 26.71
C LYS A 385 -20.43 20.30 25.81
N LEU A 386 -20.68 20.37 24.50
CA LEU A 386 -19.70 20.90 23.55
C LEU A 386 -19.42 22.39 23.77
N PHE A 387 -20.44 23.23 24.01
CA PHE A 387 -20.24 24.65 24.32
C PHE A 387 -19.49 24.87 25.64
N ILE A 388 -19.72 24.04 26.66
CA ILE A 388 -18.95 24.06 27.91
C ILE A 388 -17.48 23.75 27.63
N GLU A 389 -17.20 22.70 26.85
CA GLU A 389 -15.82 22.33 26.49
C GLU A 389 -15.11 23.39 25.63
N LEU A 390 -15.87 24.20 24.88
CA LEU A 390 -15.33 25.28 24.04
C LEU A 390 -14.95 26.53 24.83
N GLY A 391 -15.54 26.76 26.01
CA GLY A 391 -15.24 27.91 26.86
C GLY A 391 -15.38 29.24 26.12
N GLU A 392 -14.31 30.05 26.12
CA GLU A 392 -14.26 31.37 25.49
C GLU A 392 -14.09 31.34 23.95
N TYR A 393 -14.06 30.16 23.31
CA TYR A 393 -13.91 30.08 21.86
C TYR A 393 -15.16 30.64 21.15
N ARG A 394 -14.97 31.67 20.31
CA ARG A 394 -16.03 32.45 19.64
C ARG A 394 -17.05 32.99 20.66
N ASP A 395 -18.33 32.76 20.44
CA ASP A 395 -19.45 33.17 21.30
C ASP A 395 -20.08 31.96 22.02
N SER A 396 -19.30 30.90 22.26
CA SER A 396 -19.78 29.65 22.90
C SER A 396 -20.45 29.87 24.25
N GLU A 397 -19.90 30.72 25.13
CA GLU A 397 -20.54 31.05 26.42
C GLU A 397 -21.92 31.72 26.23
N LYS A 398 -22.02 32.60 25.24
CA LYS A 398 -23.27 33.27 24.91
C LYS A 398 -24.28 32.28 24.33
N CYS A 399 -23.86 31.43 23.39
CA CYS A 399 -24.69 30.36 22.84
C CYS A 399 -25.18 29.41 23.93
N LEU A 400 -24.31 29.04 24.88
CA LEU A 400 -24.68 28.20 26.03
C LEU A 400 -25.73 28.87 26.92
N ALA A 401 -25.56 30.17 27.22
CA ALA A 401 -26.52 30.92 28.02
C ALA A 401 -27.90 30.99 27.35
N GLU A 402 -27.95 31.32 26.05
CA GLU A 402 -29.18 31.34 25.25
C GLU A 402 -29.85 29.95 25.20
N LEU A 403 -29.04 28.89 25.10
CA LEU A 403 -29.53 27.50 25.09
C LEU A 403 -30.16 27.09 26.43
N LEU A 404 -29.52 27.46 27.55
CA LEU A 404 -30.01 27.17 28.90
C LEU A 404 -31.29 27.97 29.21
N GLU A 405 -31.40 29.20 28.72
CA GLU A 405 -32.62 29.99 28.83
C GLU A 405 -33.76 29.37 28.02
N ALA A 406 -33.53 29.02 26.75
CA ALA A 406 -34.54 28.45 25.87
C ALA A 406 -34.99 27.04 26.30
N HIS A 407 -34.09 26.25 26.89
CA HIS A 407 -34.31 24.85 27.25
C HIS A 407 -34.08 24.58 28.75
N ILE A 408 -34.55 25.50 29.59
CA ILE A 408 -34.42 25.40 31.04
C ILE A 408 -35.02 24.09 31.57
N GLU A 409 -36.04 23.54 30.90
CA GLU A 409 -36.72 22.31 31.26
C GLU A 409 -35.82 21.07 31.24
N LEU A 410 -34.66 21.18 30.60
CA LEU A 410 -33.67 20.13 30.48
C LEU A 410 -32.51 20.27 31.46
N THR A 411 -32.44 21.36 32.23
CA THR A 411 -31.45 21.53 33.31
C THR A 411 -31.71 20.54 34.45
N ASP A 412 -30.65 20.12 35.15
CA ASP A 412 -30.77 19.17 36.26
C ASP A 412 -31.55 19.77 37.42
N GLU A 413 -31.37 21.07 37.67
CA GLU A 413 -32.12 21.84 38.66
C GLU A 413 -33.61 21.82 38.34
N TYR A 414 -34.01 22.09 37.09
CA TYR A 414 -35.43 22.05 36.71
C TYR A 414 -36.00 20.64 36.76
N LYS A 415 -35.25 19.63 36.30
CA LYS A 415 -35.66 18.22 36.37
C LYS A 415 -35.87 17.77 37.81
N GLN A 416 -34.95 18.12 38.70
CA GLN A 416 -35.04 17.84 40.14
C GLN A 416 -36.25 18.55 40.77
N ALA A 417 -36.46 19.83 40.44
CA ALA A 417 -37.65 20.55 40.89
C ALA A 417 -38.95 19.89 40.39
N LYS A 418 -38.97 19.43 39.13
CA LYS A 418 -40.12 18.73 38.55
C LYS A 418 -40.37 17.39 39.25
N GLU A 419 -39.33 16.62 39.55
CA GLU A 419 -39.42 15.36 40.30
C GLU A 419 -39.96 15.58 41.71
N TYR A 420 -39.44 16.56 42.45
CA TYR A 420 -39.97 16.92 43.77
C TYR A 420 -41.43 17.36 43.70
N SER A 421 -41.79 18.17 42.71
CA SER A 421 -43.18 18.53 42.45
C SER A 421 -44.03 17.29 42.24
N ASP A 422 -43.60 16.34 41.41
CA ASP A 422 -44.40 15.18 41.02
C ASP A 422 -44.49 14.11 42.12
N THR A 423 -43.47 13.99 42.98
CA THR A 423 -43.43 13.07 44.13
C THR A 423 -44.09 13.62 45.40
N GLY A 424 -44.59 14.87 45.37
CA GLY A 424 -45.36 15.48 46.46
C GLY A 424 -44.56 16.39 47.41
N TYR A 425 -43.27 16.57 47.16
CA TYR A 425 -42.39 17.52 47.87
C TYR A 425 -42.40 18.89 47.19
N SER A 426 -43.59 19.49 47.04
CA SER A 426 -43.77 20.75 46.31
C SER A 426 -43.09 21.95 46.97
N ASP A 427 -42.83 21.88 48.27
CA ASP A 427 -42.03 22.84 49.05
C ASP A 427 -40.55 22.84 48.60
N ARG A 428 -39.94 21.65 48.49
CA ARG A 428 -38.57 21.48 47.99
C ARG A 428 -38.42 21.87 46.53
N ALA A 429 -39.44 21.60 45.71
CA ALA A 429 -39.47 22.05 44.32
C ALA A 429 -39.41 23.59 44.22
N LEU A 430 -40.16 24.30 45.06
CA LEU A 430 -40.17 25.77 45.09
C LEU A 430 -38.84 26.36 45.56
N GLU A 431 -38.15 25.71 46.52
CA GLU A 431 -36.80 26.13 46.94
C GLU A 431 -35.82 26.15 45.76
N ILE A 432 -35.86 25.14 44.90
CA ILE A 432 -35.01 25.06 43.71
C ILE A 432 -35.45 26.10 42.66
N LEU A 433 -36.75 26.16 42.37
CA LEU A 433 -37.30 27.07 41.35
C LEU A 433 -37.06 28.55 41.69
N ALA A 434 -37.03 28.93 42.97
CA ALA A 434 -36.76 30.30 43.39
C ALA A 434 -35.36 30.79 42.99
N GLY A 435 -34.40 29.87 42.80
CA GLY A 435 -33.05 30.17 42.30
C GLY A 435 -32.95 30.28 40.78
N MET A 436 -34.02 29.96 40.04
CA MET A 436 -34.04 29.96 38.57
C MET A 436 -34.61 31.27 38.01
N ASP A 437 -34.53 31.47 36.69
CA ASP A 437 -35.13 32.65 36.04
C ASP A 437 -36.66 32.63 36.17
N GLN A 438 -37.18 33.54 37.00
CA GLN A 438 -38.60 33.69 37.27
C GLN A 438 -39.40 34.19 36.06
N ASN A 439 -38.75 34.71 35.02
CA ASN A 439 -39.41 35.15 33.80
C ASN A 439 -39.64 34.02 32.81
N ASN A 440 -38.87 32.94 32.91
CA ASN A 440 -38.97 31.79 32.05
C ASN A 440 -40.35 31.12 32.13
N LYS A 441 -40.94 30.83 30.96
CA LYS A 441 -42.28 30.24 30.86
C LYS A 441 -42.41 28.92 31.63
N TYR A 442 -41.43 28.03 31.52
CA TYR A 442 -41.47 26.71 32.15
C TYR A 442 -41.36 26.81 33.68
N VAL A 443 -40.46 27.66 34.18
CA VAL A 443 -40.31 27.95 35.61
C VAL A 443 -41.62 28.50 36.18
N LYS A 444 -42.26 29.45 35.49
CA LYS A 444 -43.57 29.99 35.89
C LYS A 444 -44.64 28.91 35.96
N GLU A 445 -44.77 28.09 34.92
CA GLU A 445 -45.79 27.03 34.85
C GLU A 445 -45.61 26.00 35.98
N LEU A 446 -44.38 25.53 36.22
CA LEU A 446 -44.10 24.56 37.28
C LEU A 446 -44.26 25.17 38.69
N THR A 447 -43.89 26.44 38.88
CA THR A 447 -44.09 27.17 40.14
C THR A 447 -45.57 27.25 40.49
N VAL A 448 -46.43 27.62 39.53
CA VAL A 448 -47.89 27.65 39.73
C VAL A 448 -48.43 26.27 40.07
N LYS A 449 -47.94 25.21 39.41
CA LYS A 449 -48.33 23.81 39.72
C LYS A 449 -47.98 23.43 41.17
N CYS A 450 -46.81 23.83 41.66
CA CYS A 450 -46.40 23.57 43.05
C CYS A 450 -47.30 24.32 44.05
N TYR A 451 -47.60 25.59 43.77
CA TYR A 451 -48.50 26.38 44.59
C TYR A 451 -49.91 25.77 44.66
N GLU A 452 -50.47 25.29 43.54
CA GLU A 452 -51.75 24.59 43.54
C GLU A 452 -51.74 23.35 44.45
N LYS A 453 -50.70 22.51 44.38
CA LYS A 453 -50.60 21.29 45.19
C LYS A 453 -50.55 21.60 46.69
N ILE A 454 -49.74 22.57 47.09
CA ILE A 454 -49.64 23.02 48.49
C ILE A 454 -50.99 23.58 48.96
N TYR A 455 -51.65 24.37 48.11
CA TYR A 455 -52.96 24.93 48.40
C TYR A 455 -54.00 23.84 48.63
N THR A 456 -54.09 22.84 47.76
CA THR A 456 -55.02 21.71 47.93
C THR A 456 -54.72 20.90 49.19
N ALA A 457 -53.45 20.63 49.49
CA ALA A 457 -53.07 19.92 50.71
C ALA A 457 -53.44 20.72 51.98
N GLY A 458 -53.28 22.04 51.94
CA GLY A 458 -53.72 22.95 53.01
C GLY A 458 -55.23 22.85 53.28
N ILE A 459 -56.04 22.81 52.21
CA ILE A 459 -57.50 22.62 52.31
C ILE A 459 -57.84 21.24 52.88
N ASP A 460 -57.16 20.18 52.47
CA ASP A 460 -57.40 18.82 52.99
C ASP A 460 -57.07 18.71 54.48
N PHE A 461 -55.93 19.28 54.93
CA PHE A 461 -55.61 19.33 56.35
C PHE A 461 -56.61 20.18 57.13
N LEU A 462 -57.10 21.27 56.54
CA LEU A 462 -58.15 22.11 57.14
C LEU A 462 -59.46 21.32 57.31
N PHE A 463 -59.90 20.57 56.29
CA PHE A 463 -61.08 19.71 56.34
C PHE A 463 -60.96 18.64 57.43
N ASN A 464 -59.78 18.03 57.54
CA ASN A 464 -59.45 17.04 58.58
C ASN A 464 -59.16 17.63 59.96
N LYS A 465 -59.42 18.94 60.16
CA LYS A 465 -59.20 19.68 61.42
C LYS A 465 -57.75 19.69 61.91
N ASN A 466 -56.78 19.39 61.05
CA ASN A 466 -55.36 19.52 61.37
C ASN A 466 -54.90 20.96 61.07
N TYR A 467 -55.34 21.87 61.93
CA TYR A 467 -55.15 23.30 61.77
C TYR A 467 -53.69 23.75 61.80
N THR A 468 -52.82 23.03 62.49
CA THR A 468 -51.38 23.36 62.54
C THR A 468 -50.72 23.14 61.18
N LYS A 469 -50.87 21.94 60.60
CA LYS A 469 -50.31 21.65 59.27
C LYS A 469 -50.94 22.49 58.17
N ALA A 470 -52.27 22.70 58.21
CA ALA A 470 -52.95 23.56 57.26
C ALA A 470 -52.41 25.00 57.27
N SER A 471 -52.18 25.57 58.46
CA SER A 471 -51.65 26.93 58.62
C SER A 471 -50.21 27.05 58.12
N GLU A 472 -49.37 26.05 58.37
CA GLU A 472 -47.98 26.00 57.85
C GLU A 472 -47.96 26.01 56.31
N LEU A 473 -48.79 25.17 55.68
CA LEU A 473 -48.89 25.11 54.22
C LEU A 473 -49.43 26.41 53.62
N PHE A 474 -50.51 26.99 54.14
CA PHE A 474 -51.00 28.26 53.59
C PHE A 474 -50.02 29.41 53.79
N ARG A 475 -49.21 29.40 54.87
CA ARG A 475 -48.17 30.41 55.09
C ARG A 475 -47.05 30.32 54.06
N SER A 476 -46.67 29.12 53.61
CA SER A 476 -45.62 28.97 52.59
C SER A 476 -46.05 29.47 51.20
N ILE A 477 -47.36 29.65 50.98
CA ILE A 477 -47.94 30.16 49.74
C ILE A 477 -48.89 31.34 49.99
N LYS A 478 -48.54 32.22 50.94
CA LYS A 478 -49.42 33.28 51.46
C LYS A 478 -50.10 34.13 50.38
N ASP A 479 -49.36 34.48 49.33
CA ASP A 479 -49.82 35.36 48.26
C ASP A 479 -50.54 34.61 47.12
N TYR A 480 -50.69 33.29 47.24
CA TYR A 480 -51.36 32.45 46.27
C TYR A 480 -52.83 32.25 46.64
N LYS A 481 -53.75 32.62 45.73
CA LYS A 481 -55.21 32.58 45.93
C LYS A 481 -55.63 33.26 47.24
N ASP A 482 -56.56 32.66 47.98
CA ASP A 482 -57.09 33.11 49.26
C ASP A 482 -56.38 32.46 50.46
N SER A 483 -55.14 31.98 50.29
CA SER A 483 -54.35 31.35 51.37
C SER A 483 -54.24 32.24 52.61
N ALA A 484 -54.03 33.55 52.43
CA ALA A 484 -54.03 34.51 53.53
C ALA A 484 -55.33 34.48 54.36
N ALA A 485 -56.50 34.40 53.71
CA ALA A 485 -57.79 34.33 54.40
C ALA A 485 -57.95 33.01 55.16
N TYR A 486 -57.42 31.90 54.65
CA TYR A 486 -57.42 30.62 55.37
C TYR A 486 -56.51 30.64 56.61
N ILE A 487 -55.37 31.32 56.56
CA ILE A 487 -54.50 31.51 57.73
C ILE A 487 -55.28 32.23 58.85
N ASP A 488 -55.94 33.34 58.53
CA ASP A 488 -56.74 34.11 59.49
C ASP A 488 -57.87 33.26 60.09
N LYS A 489 -58.59 32.50 59.23
CA LYS A 489 -59.67 31.61 59.66
C LYS A 489 -59.17 30.52 60.61
N ILE A 490 -58.01 29.93 60.33
CA ILE A 490 -57.41 28.91 61.19
C ILE A 490 -57.02 29.48 62.55
N GLU A 491 -56.43 30.68 62.58
CA GLU A 491 -56.07 31.35 63.84
C GLU A 491 -57.29 31.65 64.71
N MET A 492 -58.43 32.02 64.12
CA MET A 492 -59.68 32.17 64.84
C MET A 492 -60.17 30.85 65.46
N ILE A 493 -60.14 29.75 64.69
CA ILE A 493 -60.56 28.43 65.18
C ILE A 493 -59.69 27.97 66.36
N LYS A 494 -58.35 28.13 66.26
CA LYS A 494 -57.43 27.78 67.35
C LYS A 494 -57.70 28.56 68.64
N LYS A 495 -58.05 29.84 68.53
CA LYS A 495 -58.43 30.68 69.69
C LYS A 495 -59.70 30.18 70.37
N GLN A 496 -60.69 29.70 69.60
CA GLN A 496 -61.93 29.14 70.14
C GLN A 496 -61.68 27.82 70.88
N GLN A 497 -60.87 26.91 70.31
CA GLN A 497 -60.54 25.63 70.96
C GLN A 497 -59.78 25.79 72.28
N ALA A 498 -58.84 26.72 72.36
CA ALA A 498 -58.09 26.99 73.59
C ALA A 498 -58.95 27.59 74.73
N ALA A 499 -60.10 28.17 74.39
CA ALA A 499 -61.07 28.66 75.37
C ALA A 499 -61.95 27.53 75.94
N GLU A 500 -62.15 26.44 75.20
CA GLU A 500 -62.96 25.27 75.61
C GLU A 500 -62.20 24.31 76.56
N GLU A 501 -60.87 24.16 76.42
CA GLU A 501 -60.05 23.30 77.30
C GLU A 501 -59.82 23.86 78.72
N ASN A 502 -60.17 25.13 79.00
CA ASN A 502 -59.87 25.82 80.27
C ASN A 502 -61.04 25.91 81.26
N VAL A 503 -62.06 25.04 81.17
CA VAL A 503 -63.21 25.05 82.10
C VAL A 503 -63.08 23.93 83.16
N PRO A 504 -62.98 24.22 84.47
CA PRO A 504 -62.85 23.21 85.53
C PRO A 504 -64.19 22.58 85.96
N VAL A 505 -64.11 21.31 86.39
CA VAL A 505 -65.19 20.41 86.87
C VAL A 505 -65.85 20.91 88.17
N GLN A 506 -67.19 20.92 88.26
CA GLN A 506 -67.93 21.00 89.52
C GLN A 506 -69.26 20.20 89.48
N GLU A 507 -69.64 19.69 90.65
CA GLU A 507 -70.49 18.53 91.01
C GLU A 507 -71.93 18.45 90.43
N SER A 508 -72.39 17.24 90.10
CA SER A 508 -73.73 16.95 89.56
C SER A 508 -74.67 16.24 90.56
N VAL A 509 -75.99 16.49 90.43
CA VAL A 509 -77.06 15.93 91.28
C VAL A 509 -77.73 14.73 90.58
N SER A 510 -77.99 13.64 91.31
CA SER A 510 -78.58 12.41 90.75
C SER A 510 -80.10 12.52 90.50
N LEU A 511 -80.64 11.72 89.57
CA LEU A 511 -82.08 11.65 89.28
C LEU A 511 -82.93 11.31 90.53
N GLY A 512 -82.39 10.48 91.44
CA GLY A 512 -83.06 10.14 92.70
C GLY A 512 -83.17 11.31 93.69
N GLU A 513 -82.14 12.15 93.76
CA GLU A 513 -82.14 13.37 94.57
C GLU A 513 -83.09 14.41 93.98
N LEU A 514 -83.10 14.59 92.65
CA LEU A 514 -84.03 15.50 91.96
C LEU A 514 -85.49 15.09 92.18
N THR A 515 -85.79 13.79 92.11
CA THR A 515 -87.16 13.26 92.30
C THR A 515 -87.63 13.44 93.75
N SER A 516 -86.73 13.22 94.72
CA SER A 516 -87.03 13.43 96.15
C SER A 516 -87.25 14.90 96.48
N TRP A 517 -86.49 15.79 95.83
CA TRP A 517 -86.64 17.23 96.01
C TRP A 517 -87.99 17.75 95.46
N LEU A 518 -88.37 17.32 94.25
CA LEU A 518 -89.63 17.72 93.60
C LEU A 518 -90.88 17.16 94.30
N ALA A 519 -90.81 15.96 94.88
CA ALA A 519 -91.94 15.32 95.57
C ALA A 519 -92.20 15.90 96.99
N GLY A 520 -91.34 16.79 97.49
CA GLY A 520 -91.38 17.25 98.88
C GLY A 520 -91.53 18.75 99.10
N ASN A 521 -91.15 19.63 98.15
CA ASN A 521 -91.20 21.08 98.35
C ASN A 521 -91.03 21.82 97.01
N TRP A 522 -92.06 22.52 96.49
CA TRP A 522 -91.81 23.78 95.78
C TRP A 522 -93.04 24.61 95.40
N SER A 523 -93.13 25.78 96.03
CA SER A 523 -93.53 27.11 95.57
C SER A 523 -93.90 27.85 96.84
N GLY A 524 -93.50 29.10 97.04
CA GLY A 524 -93.84 29.89 98.23
C GLY A 524 -95.36 30.13 98.42
N ASP A 525 -96.20 29.39 97.71
CA ASP A 525 -97.63 29.61 97.50
C ASP A 525 -98.48 28.41 97.98
N GLY A 526 -97.86 27.38 98.59
CA GLY A 526 -98.56 26.23 99.18
C GLY A 526 -99.08 25.18 98.18
N ILE A 527 -98.42 25.03 97.03
CA ILE A 527 -98.73 24.01 96.02
C ILE A 527 -97.65 22.92 96.06
N TYR A 528 -98.05 21.65 96.05
CA TYR A 528 -97.13 20.50 96.06
C TYR A 528 -97.36 19.59 94.86
N TRP A 529 -96.27 18.96 94.41
CA TRP A 529 -96.29 17.95 93.35
C TRP A 529 -96.55 16.57 93.95
N SER A 530 -97.40 15.79 93.30
CA SER A 530 -97.65 14.40 93.67
C SER A 530 -97.76 13.52 92.42
N GLY A 531 -97.23 12.29 92.51
CA GLY A 531 -97.25 11.33 91.41
C GLY A 531 -96.44 11.77 90.19
N VAL A 532 -95.19 12.22 90.39
CA VAL A 532 -94.30 12.68 89.32
C VAL A 532 -93.67 11.49 88.58
N THR A 533 -93.75 11.49 87.26
CA THR A 533 -93.12 10.49 86.37
C THR A 533 -92.28 11.18 85.30
N PHE A 534 -91.06 10.68 85.08
CA PHE A 534 -90.14 11.15 84.04
C PHE A 534 -90.17 10.18 82.86
N THR A 535 -90.30 10.70 81.64
CA THR A 535 -90.25 9.95 80.38
C THR A 535 -89.14 10.51 79.50
N LYS A 536 -88.16 9.70 79.09
CA LYS A 536 -87.10 10.15 78.17
C LYS A 536 -87.69 10.46 76.78
N VAL A 537 -87.32 11.61 76.21
CA VAL A 537 -87.79 12.07 74.88
C VAL A 537 -86.67 12.00 73.84
N SER A 538 -85.46 12.44 74.18
CA SER A 538 -84.23 12.26 73.39
C SER A 538 -83.04 11.98 74.30
N ASP A 539 -81.84 11.78 73.74
CA ASP A 539 -80.62 11.62 74.55
C ASP A 539 -80.39 12.79 75.49
N ASP A 540 -80.77 14.00 75.06
CA ASP A 540 -80.54 15.23 75.79
C ASP A 540 -81.82 15.81 76.41
N SER A 541 -82.96 15.08 76.42
CA SER A 541 -84.23 15.61 76.97
C SER A 541 -85.17 14.59 77.63
N MET A 542 -85.85 15.02 78.69
CA MET A 542 -86.89 14.26 79.39
C MET A 542 -88.17 15.08 79.55
N MET A 543 -89.32 14.42 79.44
CA MET A 543 -90.65 14.93 79.75
C MET A 543 -91.02 14.55 81.19
N VAL A 544 -91.71 15.43 81.90
CA VAL A 544 -92.22 15.19 83.25
C VAL A 544 -93.72 15.34 83.28
N ASP A 545 -94.40 14.31 83.75
CA ASP A 545 -95.83 14.31 84.06
C ASP A 545 -96.05 14.27 85.57
N GLY A 546 -97.04 14.99 86.08
CA GLY A 546 -97.36 15.01 87.51
C GLY A 546 -98.67 15.73 87.81
N THR A 547 -99.19 15.55 89.02
CA THR A 547 -100.46 16.17 89.46
C THR A 547 -100.19 17.24 90.52
N PHE A 548 -100.77 18.42 90.35
CA PHE A 548 -100.72 19.50 91.33
C PHE A 548 -101.84 19.34 92.34
N THR A 549 -101.48 19.26 93.63
CA THR A 549 -102.46 19.22 94.71
C THR A 549 -102.19 20.37 95.66
N ARG A 550 -103.23 21.13 96.01
CA ARG A 550 -103.17 22.23 96.97
C ARG A 550 -103.83 21.76 98.27
N GLU A 551 -103.13 21.85 99.38
CA GLU A 551 -103.74 21.58 100.69
C GLU A 551 -104.80 22.64 101.00
N SER A 552 -106.00 22.17 101.33
CA SER A 552 -107.21 22.96 101.34
C SER A 552 -107.38 23.82 102.61
N GLY A 553 -107.54 25.12 102.43
CA GLY A 553 -108.42 25.98 103.22
C GLY A 553 -109.45 26.63 102.26
N ARG A 554 -110.74 26.29 102.43
CA ARG A 554 -111.96 26.82 101.76
C ARG A 554 -111.92 28.33 101.44
N VAL A 555 -112.59 28.94 100.43
CA VAL A 555 -113.26 28.61 99.15
C VAL A 555 -113.22 29.92 98.34
N GLY A 556 -112.89 29.85 97.04
CA GLY A 556 -113.11 30.94 96.08
C GLY A 556 -112.83 30.43 94.67
N SER A 557 -113.89 30.07 93.94
CA SER A 557 -113.94 29.62 92.53
C SER A 557 -112.62 29.23 91.87
N ALA A 558 -112.29 27.94 91.99
CA ALA A 558 -111.31 27.28 91.14
C ALA A 558 -111.79 27.31 89.68
N SER A 559 -111.13 28.09 88.82
CA SER A 559 -110.91 27.62 87.46
C SER A 559 -110.00 26.41 87.58
N LYS A 560 -110.63 25.24 87.53
CA LYS A 560 -110.02 23.93 87.25
C LYS A 560 -108.81 24.13 86.34
N ILE A 561 -107.60 23.92 86.85
CA ILE A 561 -106.48 23.49 85.99
C ILE A 561 -106.77 22.01 85.70
N SER A 562 -107.83 21.77 84.92
CA SER A 562 -108.15 20.47 84.36
C SER A 562 -107.34 20.33 83.07
N ASN A 563 -106.47 19.33 83.04
CA ASN A 563 -105.82 18.80 81.85
C ASN A 563 -105.04 19.83 81.01
N SER A 564 -104.13 20.57 81.65
CA SER A 564 -103.10 21.33 80.93
C SER A 564 -101.84 20.48 80.90
N SER A 565 -101.49 19.92 79.74
CA SER A 565 -100.21 19.25 79.52
C SER A 565 -99.06 20.24 79.75
N VAL A 566 -98.29 20.03 80.81
CA VAL A 566 -97.07 20.79 81.09
C VAL A 566 -95.94 20.11 80.34
N GLN A 567 -95.32 20.81 79.38
CA GLN A 567 -94.08 20.33 78.76
C GLN A 567 -92.90 20.95 79.50
N LEU A 568 -92.16 20.10 80.18
CA LEU A 568 -90.87 20.37 80.77
C LEU A 568 -89.80 19.84 79.81
N VAL A 569 -88.83 20.68 79.43
CA VAL A 569 -87.67 20.28 78.62
C VAL A 569 -86.43 20.54 79.46
N PHE A 570 -85.69 19.48 79.76
CA PHE A 570 -84.36 19.57 80.37
C PHE A 570 -83.31 19.44 79.28
N ASN A 571 -82.21 20.18 79.39
CA ASN A 571 -81.01 19.92 78.60
C ASN A 571 -80.12 18.97 79.41
N VAL A 572 -79.91 17.75 78.91
CA VAL A 572 -79.14 16.72 79.59
C VAL A 572 -77.78 16.63 78.92
N ASP A 573 -76.77 17.28 79.50
CA ASP A 573 -75.38 16.92 79.19
C ASP A 573 -74.99 15.66 79.97
N ALA A 574 -73.93 14.98 79.52
CA ALA A 574 -73.54 13.61 79.85
C ALA A 574 -73.44 13.20 81.34
N PHE A 575 -73.68 14.10 82.30
CA PHE A 575 -73.55 13.84 83.75
C PHE A 575 -74.59 14.49 84.69
N GLY A 576 -75.75 15.00 84.23
CA GLY A 576 -76.87 15.39 85.11
C GLY A 576 -77.65 16.66 84.72
N PHE A 577 -78.79 16.91 85.37
CA PHE A 577 -79.70 18.03 85.07
C PHE A 577 -79.13 19.39 85.51
N LYS A 578 -79.03 20.35 84.59
CA LYS A 578 -78.45 21.69 84.86
C LYS A 578 -79.50 22.80 84.93
N ASP A 579 -80.47 22.80 84.03
CA ASP A 579 -81.51 23.83 83.93
C ASP A 579 -82.90 23.21 83.76
N ILE A 580 -83.92 23.83 84.35
CA ILE A 580 -85.33 23.46 84.26
C ILE A 580 -86.09 24.57 83.53
N MET A 581 -86.73 24.23 82.41
CA MET A 581 -87.65 25.11 81.70
C MET A 581 -89.08 24.57 81.79
N VAL A 582 -89.96 25.27 82.53
CA VAL A 582 -91.40 24.97 82.56
C VAL A 582 -92.11 25.89 81.56
N VAL A 583 -92.80 25.29 80.61
CA VAL A 583 -93.73 26.00 79.73
C VAL A 583 -95.16 25.68 80.17
N THR A 584 -95.88 26.68 80.67
CA THR A 584 -97.29 26.56 81.05
C THR A 584 -98.15 27.28 80.02
N LYS A 585 -99.05 26.56 79.35
CA LYS A 585 -100.04 27.17 78.46
C LYS A 585 -101.06 27.96 79.31
N THR A 586 -101.12 29.28 79.12
CA THR A 586 -101.98 30.19 79.88
C THR A 586 -103.17 30.69 79.07
N GLY A 587 -103.23 30.39 77.76
CA GLY A 587 -104.31 30.76 76.86
C GLY A 587 -104.17 30.08 75.49
N GLU A 588 -105.05 30.43 74.54
CA GLU A 588 -105.06 29.80 73.21
C GLU A 588 -103.76 30.08 72.42
N ASN A 589 -103.18 31.29 72.58
CA ASN A 589 -101.94 31.75 71.95
C ASN A 589 -100.91 32.34 72.94
N SER A 590 -100.96 31.94 74.22
CA SER A 590 -99.99 32.42 75.22
C SER A 590 -99.48 31.29 76.10
N ALA A 591 -98.20 31.35 76.41
CA ALA A 591 -97.56 30.50 77.39
C ALA A 591 -96.67 31.33 78.31
N THR A 592 -96.62 30.95 79.57
CA THR A 592 -95.59 31.46 80.49
C THR A 592 -94.43 30.48 80.46
N VAL A 593 -93.21 31.01 80.27
CA VAL A 593 -91.99 30.21 80.36
C VAL A 593 -91.23 30.63 81.60
N LYS A 594 -90.94 29.67 82.47
CA LYS A 594 -90.10 29.88 83.64
C LYS A 594 -88.82 29.08 83.49
N TRP A 595 -87.69 29.77 83.66
CA TRP A 595 -86.36 29.20 83.61
C TRP A 595 -85.75 29.20 85.00
N TRP A 596 -85.14 28.08 85.37
CA TRP A 596 -84.39 27.93 86.60
C TRP A 596 -83.10 27.16 86.37
N SER A 597 -82.02 27.61 87.00
CA SER A 597 -80.77 26.85 87.08
C SER A 597 -80.73 26.10 88.40
N VAL A 598 -80.43 24.80 88.34
CA VAL A 598 -80.36 23.93 89.52
C VAL A 598 -78.93 23.97 90.06
N THR A 599 -78.78 24.40 91.31
CA THR A 599 -77.51 24.35 92.05
C THR A 599 -77.65 23.43 93.26
N GLY A 600 -76.53 22.97 93.82
CA GLY A 600 -76.53 22.11 95.02
C GLY A 600 -77.17 22.72 96.27
N THR A 601 -77.52 24.01 96.27
CA THR A 601 -78.09 24.74 97.42
C THR A 601 -79.48 25.34 97.16
N GLY A 602 -80.06 25.18 95.96
CA GLY A 602 -81.37 25.70 95.61
C GLY A 602 -81.51 26.12 94.14
N ALA A 603 -82.69 26.64 93.77
CA ALA A 603 -82.99 27.14 92.42
C ALA A 603 -83.33 28.63 92.45
N GLU A 604 -82.61 29.43 91.66
CA GLU A 604 -82.93 30.84 91.40
C GLU A 604 -83.61 30.96 90.04
N GLY A 605 -84.67 31.78 89.95
CA GLY A 605 -85.54 31.84 88.78
C GLY A 605 -85.80 33.26 88.29
N LYS A 606 -85.91 33.38 86.96
CA LYS A 606 -86.45 34.56 86.28
C LYS A 606 -87.65 34.12 85.46
N ALA A 607 -88.77 34.82 85.59
CA ALA A 607 -90.00 34.52 84.85
C ALA A 607 -90.21 35.57 83.76
N ASP A 608 -90.36 35.13 82.51
CA ASP A 608 -90.70 35.99 81.38
C ASP A 608 -92.00 35.47 80.74
N VAL A 609 -92.94 36.39 80.51
CA VAL A 609 -94.17 36.08 79.76
C VAL A 609 -93.86 36.22 78.28
N ILE A 610 -94.03 35.13 77.53
CA ILE A 610 -93.76 35.12 76.09
C ILE A 610 -95.08 35.03 75.33
N HIS A 611 -95.30 35.97 74.41
CA HIS A 611 -96.40 35.90 73.46
C HIS A 611 -95.96 35.08 72.24
N ILE A 612 -96.69 34.01 71.94
CA ILE A 612 -96.38 33.15 70.79
C ILE A 612 -96.95 33.87 69.55
N ASN A 613 -96.08 34.52 68.79
CA ASN A 613 -96.45 35.00 67.46
C ASN A 613 -96.55 33.82 66.49
N ARG A 614 -97.57 33.86 65.64
CA ARG A 614 -97.89 32.80 64.67
C ARG A 614 -96.73 32.46 63.75
#